data_AF-A0A6I5A548-F1
#
_entry.id   AF-A0A6I5A548-F1
#
_cell.length_a   1.000
_cell.length_b   1.000
_cell.length_c   1.000
_cell.angle_alpha   90.00
_cell.angle_beta   90.00
_cell.angle_gamma   90.00
#
_symmetry.space_group_name_H-M   'P 1'
#
loop_
_entity.id
_entity.type
_entity.pdbx_description
1 polymer ?
#
loop_
_entity_poly.entity_id
_entity_poly.type
_entity_poly.pdbx_seq_one_letter_code
_entity_poly.pdbx_strand_id
1 'polypeptide(L)'
;MEPNNSIYFLDKDHESNFKELLMKWPHARTGDTEYQTACYILSVPNIFGKVKHLYFEEGEENPIEWIARWEEAYTLPELEEDFEDDEESIEPDYDLTHSMVQLGRLAYNLFNGYEHFNLMHCIASLDEEHYKVLKCALDMRLGYYK
;
A
#
# COMPACT_ATOMS: atom_id res chain seq x y z
N MET A 1 -20.88 8.85 -18.12
CA MET A 1 -19.49 8.59 -18.53
C MET A 1 -19.26 7.12 -18.34
N GLU A 2 -18.84 6.39 -19.37
CA GLU A 2 -18.37 5.03 -19.14
C GLU A 2 -17.09 5.10 -18.29
N PRO A 3 -16.91 4.21 -17.30
CA PRO A 3 -15.68 4.17 -16.53
C PRO A 3 -14.51 3.94 -17.49
N ASN A 4 -13.45 4.74 -17.32
CA ASN A 4 -12.21 4.50 -18.03
C ASN A 4 -11.58 3.25 -17.44
N ASN A 5 -11.76 2.09 -18.09
CA ASN A 5 -11.27 0.79 -17.62
C ASN A 5 -9.74 0.62 -17.72
N SER A 6 -8.99 1.69 -18.04
CA SER A 6 -7.53 1.65 -18.02
C SER A 6 -7.03 2.00 -16.63
N ILE A 7 -6.16 1.14 -16.09
CA ILE A 7 -5.44 1.40 -14.84
C ILE A 7 -4.53 2.63 -15.07
N TYR A 8 -4.54 3.56 -14.12
CA TYR A 8 -3.62 4.68 -14.11
C TYR A 8 -2.28 4.24 -13.54
N PHE A 9 -1.17 4.58 -14.20
CA PHE A 9 0.18 4.42 -13.66
C PHE A 9 0.89 5.77 -13.69
N LEU A 10 1.77 5.99 -12.72
CA LEU A 10 2.58 7.21 -12.63
C LEU A 10 3.55 7.28 -13.81
N ASP A 11 4.19 6.15 -14.07
CA ASP A 11 5.14 5.93 -15.14
C ASP A 11 5.19 4.43 -15.50
N LYS A 12 6.17 4.06 -16.33
CA LYS A 12 6.38 2.66 -16.74
C LYS A 12 6.90 1.79 -15.61
N ASP A 13 7.59 2.36 -14.63
CA ASP A 13 8.14 1.61 -13.50
C ASP A 13 7.00 1.20 -12.57
N HIS A 14 6.03 2.10 -12.34
CA HIS A 14 4.81 1.79 -11.61
C HIS A 14 4.08 0.59 -12.25
N GLU A 15 3.89 0.60 -13.57
CA GLU A 15 3.26 -0.53 -14.29
C GLU A 15 4.09 -1.82 -14.20
N SER A 16 5.41 -1.73 -14.33
CA SER A 16 6.31 -2.88 -14.26
C SER A 16 6.30 -3.53 -12.88
N ASN A 17 6.44 -2.71 -11.83
CA ASN A 17 6.40 -3.14 -10.43
C ASN A 17 5.07 -3.83 -10.12
N PHE A 18 3.95 -3.27 -10.62
CA PHE A 18 2.64 -3.87 -10.41
C PHE A 18 2.54 -5.27 -11.01
N LYS A 19 3.01 -5.45 -12.25
CA LYS A 19 3.06 -6.77 -12.90
C LYS A 19 3.92 -7.76 -12.13
N GLU A 20 5.03 -7.30 -11.56
CA GLU A 20 5.93 -8.11 -10.74
C GLU A 20 5.26 -8.59 -9.46
N LEU A 21 4.58 -7.70 -8.72
CA LEU A 21 3.83 -8.07 -7.52
C LEU A 21 2.67 -9.02 -7.83
N LEU A 22 1.97 -8.81 -8.94
CA LEU A 22 0.96 -9.73 -9.40
C LEU A 22 1.54 -11.11 -9.79
N MET A 23 2.83 -11.21 -10.16
CA MET A 23 3.49 -12.52 -10.37
C MET A 23 3.77 -13.21 -9.04
N LYS A 24 4.18 -12.46 -8.02
CA LYS A 24 4.40 -12.98 -6.65
C LYS A 24 3.09 -13.48 -6.02
N TRP A 25 1.99 -12.76 -6.22
CA TRP A 25 0.66 -13.16 -5.73
C TRP A 25 -0.34 -13.34 -6.88
N PRO A 26 -0.35 -14.50 -7.57
CA PRO A 26 -1.21 -14.72 -8.73
C PRO A 26 -2.72 -14.59 -8.44
N HIS A 27 -3.16 -14.86 -7.22
CA HIS A 27 -4.57 -14.74 -6.81
C HIS A 27 -5.08 -13.29 -6.87
N ALA A 28 -4.21 -12.31 -6.71
CA ALA A 28 -4.49 -10.89 -6.91
C ALA A 28 -4.96 -10.56 -8.34
N ARG A 29 -4.60 -11.39 -9.33
CA ARG A 29 -5.05 -11.23 -10.72
C ARG A 29 -6.45 -11.78 -10.97
N THR A 30 -6.86 -12.77 -10.18
CA THR A 30 -8.01 -13.62 -10.52
C THR A 30 -9.28 -13.31 -9.73
N GLY A 31 -9.29 -12.20 -8.98
CA GLY A 31 -10.49 -11.72 -8.30
C GLY A 31 -10.29 -11.26 -6.86
N ASP A 32 -9.08 -11.39 -6.29
CA ASP A 32 -8.78 -10.84 -4.98
C ASP A 32 -8.47 -9.34 -5.09
N THR A 33 -9.53 -8.52 -5.00
CA THR A 33 -9.42 -7.06 -5.12
C THR A 33 -8.66 -6.42 -3.96
N GLU A 34 -8.59 -7.07 -2.79
CA GLU A 34 -7.86 -6.56 -1.62
C GLU A 34 -6.36 -6.64 -1.90
N TYR A 35 -5.88 -7.83 -2.27
CA TYR A 35 -4.51 -8.04 -2.70
C TYR A 35 -4.15 -7.22 -3.94
N GLN A 36 -5.03 -7.17 -4.94
CA GLN A 36 -4.78 -6.40 -6.15
C GLN A 36 -4.55 -4.92 -5.84
N THR A 37 -5.42 -4.34 -5.01
CA THR A 37 -5.34 -2.93 -4.62
C THR A 37 -4.08 -2.64 -3.81
N ALA A 38 -3.75 -3.50 -2.85
CA ALA A 38 -2.53 -3.37 -2.05
C ALA A 38 -1.27 -3.50 -2.93
N CYS A 39 -1.23 -4.46 -3.86
CA CYS A 39 -0.14 -4.59 -4.84
C CYS A 39 0.00 -3.33 -5.70
N TYR A 40 -1.11 -2.70 -6.11
CA TYR A 40 -1.09 -1.48 -6.90
C TYR A 40 -0.48 -0.32 -6.12
N ILE A 41 -0.89 -0.09 -4.88
CA ILE A 41 -0.30 0.99 -4.07
C ILE A 41 1.19 0.70 -3.76
N LEU A 42 1.52 -0.54 -3.39
CA LEU A 42 2.90 -0.98 -3.16
C LEU A 42 3.78 -0.78 -4.41
N SER A 43 3.21 -0.88 -5.61
CA SER A 43 3.96 -0.73 -6.87
C SER A 43 4.38 0.70 -7.22
N VAL A 44 3.92 1.71 -6.49
CA VAL A 44 4.36 3.10 -6.66
C VAL A 44 5.90 3.17 -6.57
N PRO A 45 6.62 3.71 -7.57
CA PRO A 45 8.07 3.50 -7.71
C PRO A 45 8.88 3.88 -6.48
N ASN A 46 8.56 5.01 -5.84
CA ASN A 46 9.28 5.48 -4.68
C ASN A 46 8.97 4.65 -3.41
N ILE A 47 7.81 3.99 -3.33
CA ILE A 47 7.49 3.03 -2.27
C ILE A 47 8.19 1.72 -2.58
N PHE A 48 7.92 1.14 -3.74
CA PHE A 48 8.46 -0.14 -4.18
C PHE A 48 9.99 -0.18 -4.08
N GLY A 49 10.68 0.87 -4.52
CA GLY A 49 12.13 0.95 -4.46
C GLY A 49 12.71 0.88 -3.05
N LYS A 50 11.93 1.25 -2.03
CA LYS A 50 12.34 1.24 -0.62
C LYS A 50 12.02 -0.06 0.11
N VAL A 51 10.97 -0.78 -0.29
CA VAL A 51 10.43 -1.91 0.50
C VAL A 51 10.40 -3.23 -0.27
N LYS A 52 10.84 -3.27 -1.54
CA LYS A 52 10.82 -4.50 -2.34
C LYS A 52 11.65 -5.64 -1.75
N HIS A 53 12.72 -5.36 -1.00
CA HIS A 53 13.58 -6.38 -0.40
C HIS A 53 12.81 -7.24 0.61
N LEU A 54 11.86 -6.65 1.33
CA LEU A 54 10.93 -7.38 2.21
C LEU A 54 10.24 -8.52 1.45
N TYR A 55 9.85 -8.27 0.20
CA TYR A 55 9.06 -9.23 -0.59
C TYR A 55 9.87 -10.25 -1.36
N PHE A 56 11.04 -9.86 -1.87
CA PHE A 56 11.84 -10.69 -2.78
C PHE A 56 13.09 -11.27 -2.14
N GLU A 57 13.48 -10.79 -0.94
CA GLU A 57 14.65 -11.27 -0.20
C GLU A 57 14.24 -11.85 1.16
N GLU A 58 13.44 -11.15 1.95
CA GLU A 58 12.98 -11.62 3.28
C GLU A 58 11.79 -12.59 3.19
N GLY A 59 10.97 -12.44 2.15
CA GLY A 59 9.93 -13.41 1.82
C GLY A 59 8.55 -13.08 2.39
N GLU A 60 8.26 -11.81 2.66
CA GLU A 60 6.98 -11.40 3.24
C GLU A 60 5.77 -11.92 2.48
N GLU A 61 4.75 -12.31 3.25
CA GLU A 61 3.60 -13.08 2.77
C GLU A 61 2.48 -12.20 2.22
N ASN A 62 2.34 -10.96 2.70
CA ASN A 62 1.23 -10.06 2.36
C ASN A 62 1.72 -8.67 1.87
N PRO A 63 0.99 -7.98 0.98
CA PRO A 63 1.44 -6.73 0.33
C PRO A 63 1.37 -5.48 1.21
N ILE A 64 0.87 -5.57 2.45
CA ILE A 64 0.75 -4.44 3.37
C ILE A 64 1.79 -4.48 4.50
N GLU A 65 2.61 -5.53 4.56
CA GLU A 65 3.57 -5.73 5.65
C GLU A 65 4.48 -4.53 5.90
N TRP A 66 4.96 -3.89 4.83
CA TRP A 66 5.81 -2.71 4.89
C TRP A 66 5.18 -1.52 5.64
N ILE A 67 3.86 -1.35 5.56
CA ILE A 67 3.18 -0.30 6.30
C ILE A 67 2.77 -0.77 7.68
N ALA A 68 2.41 -2.05 7.87
CA ALA A 68 2.10 -2.59 9.20
C ALA A 68 3.29 -2.42 10.15
N ARG A 69 4.49 -2.85 9.73
CA ARG A 69 5.74 -2.66 10.48
C ARG A 69 6.03 -1.19 10.79
N TRP A 70 5.75 -0.30 9.84
CA TRP A 70 5.93 1.13 10.04
C TRP A 70 4.97 1.70 11.10
N GLU A 71 3.69 1.32 11.06
CA GLU A 71 2.71 1.78 12.04
C GLU A 71 3.03 1.23 13.43
N GLU A 72 3.41 -0.05 13.55
CA GLU A 72 3.84 -0.67 14.81
C GLU A 72 5.06 0.01 15.41
N ALA A 73 6.05 0.37 14.60
CA ALA A 73 7.27 1.02 15.11
C ALA A 73 7.07 2.49 15.51
N TYR A 74 6.23 3.23 14.80
CA TYR A 74 6.23 4.70 14.89
C TYR A 74 4.90 5.36 15.25
N THR A 75 3.77 4.66 15.14
CA THR A 75 2.44 5.27 15.34
C THR A 75 1.67 4.63 16.48
N LEU A 76 1.54 3.30 16.48
CA LEU A 76 0.78 2.58 17.51
C LEU A 76 1.31 2.82 18.94
N PRO A 77 2.64 2.87 19.19
CA PRO A 77 3.17 3.17 20.52
C PRO A 77 2.75 4.56 21.06
N GLU A 78 2.40 5.49 20.17
CA GLU A 78 1.93 6.84 20.56
C GLU A 78 0.40 6.90 20.72
N LEU A 79 -0.34 6.01 20.06
CA LEU A 79 -1.80 6.05 20.00
C LEU A 79 -2.49 5.11 21.00
N GLU A 80 -1.87 3.98 21.30
CA GLU A 80 -2.47 2.91 22.08
C GLU A 80 -1.80 2.81 23.45
N GLU A 81 -2.57 3.09 24.52
CA GLU A 81 -2.05 3.08 25.90
C GLU A 81 -1.55 1.70 26.36
N ASP A 82 -2.12 0.64 25.78
CA ASP A 82 -1.81 -0.76 26.08
C ASP A 82 -1.00 -1.44 24.95
N PHE A 83 -0.34 -0.67 24.07
CA PHE A 83 0.54 -1.24 23.05
C PHE A 83 1.72 -1.95 23.71
N GLU A 84 1.70 -3.28 23.69
CA GLU A 84 2.84 -4.11 24.09
C GLU A 84 3.79 -4.18 22.91
N ASP A 85 4.94 -3.53 23.04
CA ASP A 85 6.04 -3.65 22.09
C ASP A 85 6.46 -5.12 22.09
N ASP A 86 6.22 -5.81 20.97
CA ASP A 86 6.68 -7.19 20.82
C ASP A 86 8.21 -7.14 20.87
N GLU A 87 8.88 -7.88 21.75
CA GLU A 87 10.34 -7.80 21.93
C GLU A 87 11.14 -8.12 20.63
N GLU A 88 10.45 -8.65 19.62
CA GLU A 88 10.95 -8.91 18.26
C GLU A 88 10.57 -7.83 17.22
N SER A 89 10.00 -6.67 17.61
CA SER A 89 9.68 -5.58 16.68
C SER A 89 10.97 -5.03 16.05
N ILE A 90 11.22 -5.42 14.80
CA ILE A 90 12.41 -4.96 14.06
C ILE A 90 12.10 -3.57 13.53
N GLU A 91 12.85 -2.57 13.99
CA GLU A 91 12.78 -1.21 13.46
C GLU A 91 12.92 -1.25 11.92
N PRO A 92 11.97 -0.65 11.17
CA PRO A 92 12.03 -0.63 9.71
C PRO A 92 13.37 -0.09 9.20
N ASP A 93 14.03 -0.84 8.31
CA ASP A 93 15.32 -0.46 7.70
C ASP A 93 15.17 0.48 6.49
N TYR A 94 13.97 1.04 6.30
CA TYR A 94 13.59 1.96 5.24
C TYR A 94 12.90 3.19 5.82
N ASP A 95 12.96 4.32 5.10
CA ASP A 95 12.32 5.57 5.47
C ASP A 95 11.14 5.89 4.54
N LEU A 96 10.00 6.29 5.10
CA LEU A 96 8.84 6.73 4.32
C LEU A 96 8.61 8.23 4.47
N THR A 97 8.28 8.88 3.35
CA THR A 97 7.78 10.25 3.39
C THR A 97 6.34 10.27 3.89
N HIS A 98 5.87 11.43 4.38
CA HIS A 98 4.49 11.56 4.86
C HIS A 98 3.44 11.12 3.83
N SER A 99 3.61 11.46 2.55
CA SER A 99 2.67 11.03 1.50
C SER A 99 2.69 9.52 1.26
N MET A 100 3.86 8.87 1.37
CA MET A 100 3.98 7.41 1.29
C MET A 100 3.28 6.72 2.45
N VAL A 101 3.45 7.24 3.67
CA VAL A 101 2.74 6.73 4.86
C VAL A 101 1.23 6.84 4.66
N GLN A 102 0.72 7.98 4.15
CA GLN A 102 -0.71 8.12 3.88
C GLN A 102 -1.24 7.17 2.80
N LEU A 103 -0.46 6.89 1.76
CA LEU A 103 -0.81 5.86 0.76
C LEU A 103 -0.74 4.44 1.35
N GLY A 104 0.26 4.17 2.18
CA GLY A 104 0.37 2.90 2.90
C GLY A 104 -0.84 2.67 3.80
N ARG A 105 -1.22 3.65 4.63
CA ARG A 105 -2.41 3.55 5.49
C ARG A 105 -3.69 3.36 4.68
N LEU A 106 -3.79 3.98 3.50
CA LEU A 106 -4.88 3.71 2.56
C LEU A 106 -4.86 2.24 2.11
N ALA A 107 -3.70 1.72 1.71
CA ALA A 107 -3.56 0.30 1.31
C ALA A 107 -3.96 -0.64 2.45
N TYR A 108 -3.46 -0.37 3.66
CA TYR A 108 -3.78 -1.13 4.87
C TYR A 108 -5.29 -1.12 5.14
N ASN A 109 -5.91 0.07 5.11
CA ASN A 109 -7.35 0.20 5.31
C ASN A 109 -8.18 -0.51 4.23
N LEU A 110 -7.77 -0.44 2.95
CA LEU A 110 -8.49 -1.12 1.86
C LEU A 110 -8.30 -2.64 1.88
N PHE A 111 -7.22 -3.12 2.49
CA PHE A 111 -6.89 -4.55 2.61
C PHE A 111 -7.68 -5.22 3.73
N ASN A 112 -7.67 -4.67 4.96
CA ASN A 112 -8.33 -5.30 6.11
C ASN A 112 -8.98 -4.34 7.13
N GLY A 113 -9.14 -3.05 6.79
CA GLY A 113 -9.89 -2.10 7.64
C GLY A 113 -9.10 -1.48 8.79
N TYR A 114 -7.85 -1.08 8.55
CA TYR A 114 -7.01 -0.34 9.49
C TYR A 114 -7.71 0.85 10.17
N GLU A 115 -7.90 0.76 11.49
CA GLU A 115 -8.77 1.65 12.25
C GLU A 115 -8.26 3.08 12.43
N HIS A 116 -6.94 3.28 12.36
CA HIS A 116 -6.31 4.61 12.50
C HIS A 116 -6.21 5.37 11.18
N PHE A 117 -6.79 4.85 10.09
CA PHE A 117 -6.82 5.53 8.80
C PHE A 117 -7.80 6.71 8.79
N ASN A 118 -7.31 7.89 8.35
CA ASN A 118 -8.12 9.07 8.15
C ASN A 118 -8.09 9.53 6.68
N LEU A 119 -9.21 9.36 5.97
CA LEU A 119 -9.32 9.72 4.56
C LEU A 119 -9.06 11.21 4.29
N MET A 120 -9.53 12.10 5.17
CA MET A 120 -9.37 13.55 4.97
C MET A 120 -7.91 13.96 5.12
N HIS A 121 -7.20 13.37 6.09
CA HIS A 121 -5.77 13.60 6.27
C HIS A 121 -4.95 13.02 5.12
N CYS A 122 -5.32 11.82 4.64
CA CYS A 122 -4.71 11.22 3.46
C CYS A 122 -4.83 12.17 2.26
N ILE A 123 -6.05 12.58 1.88
CA ILE A 123 -6.29 13.48 0.73
C ILE A 123 -5.53 14.81 0.87
N ALA A 124 -5.47 15.40 2.07
CA ALA A 124 -4.78 16.66 2.31
C ALA A 124 -3.24 16.55 2.13
N SER A 125 -2.70 15.34 2.17
CA SER A 125 -1.25 15.07 2.10
C SER A 125 -0.77 14.64 0.71
N LEU A 126 -1.68 14.40 -0.24
CA LEU A 126 -1.33 13.93 -1.59
C LEU A 126 -1.18 15.09 -2.58
N ASP A 127 -0.23 14.95 -3.50
CA ASP A 127 -0.17 15.76 -4.71
C ASP A 127 -1.16 15.25 -5.78
N GLU A 128 -1.19 15.93 -6.93
CA GLU A 128 -2.11 15.57 -8.03
C GLU A 128 -1.89 14.14 -8.54
N GLU A 129 -0.65 13.67 -8.60
CA GLU A 129 -0.32 12.36 -9.15
C GLU A 129 -0.70 11.24 -8.18
N HIS A 130 -0.35 11.39 -6.90
CA HIS A 130 -0.75 10.45 -5.85
C HIS A 130 -2.26 10.48 -5.60
N TYR A 131 -2.94 11.61 -5.82
CA TYR A 131 -4.41 11.65 -5.78
C TYR A 131 -5.05 10.79 -6.90
N LYS A 132 -4.44 10.74 -8.09
CA LYS A 132 -4.88 9.84 -9.16
C LYS A 132 -4.63 8.38 -8.81
N VAL A 133 -3.52 8.07 -8.13
CA VAL A 133 -3.26 6.73 -7.57
C VAL A 133 -4.34 6.35 -6.57
N LEU A 134 -4.68 7.22 -5.62
CA LEU A 134 -5.78 6.99 -4.66
C LEU A 134 -7.08 6.65 -5.38
N LYS A 135 -7.48 7.44 -6.38
CA LYS A 135 -8.72 7.18 -7.13
C LYS A 135 -8.68 5.83 -7.84
N CYS A 136 -7.57 5.52 -8.51
CA CYS A 136 -7.41 4.25 -9.20
C CYS A 136 -7.44 3.06 -8.23
N ALA A 137 -6.87 3.21 -7.02
CA ALA A 137 -6.93 2.18 -5.98
C ALA A 137 -8.37 1.94 -5.49
N LEU A 138 -9.17 3.00 -5.32
CA LEU A 138 -10.59 2.85 -4.95
C LEU A 138 -11.38 2.14 -6.05
N ASP A 139 -11.18 2.50 -7.31
CA ASP A 139 -11.81 1.84 -8.46
C ASP A 139 -11.38 0.37 -8.57
N MET A 140 -10.12 0.07 -8.28
CA MET A 140 -9.58 -1.30 -8.22
C MET A 140 -10.22 -2.11 -7.12
N ARG A 141 -10.39 -1.54 -5.93
CA ARG A 141 -11.05 -2.21 -4.80
C ARG A 141 -12.51 -2.56 -5.10
N LEU A 142 -13.18 -1.76 -5.92
CA LEU A 142 -14.54 -2.01 -6.41
C LEU A 142 -14.61 -3.04 -7.55
N GLY A 143 -13.46 -3.54 -8.02
CA GLY A 143 -13.37 -4.57 -9.07
C GLY A 143 -13.59 -4.03 -10.48
N TYR A 144 -13.32 -2.74 -10.72
CA TYR A 144 -13.41 -2.15 -12.06
C TYR A 144 -12.25 -2.53 -13.00
N TYR A 145 -11.20 -3.14 -12.46
CA TYR A 145 -10.09 -3.68 -13.23
C TYR A 145 -10.03 -5.20 -13.04
N LYS A 146 -10.08 -5.95 -14.15
CA LYS A 146 -10.04 -7.42 -14.19
C LYS A 146 -8.92 -7.89 -15.09
#